data_AF-A0A3D1BBV1-F1
#
_entry.id   AF-A0A3D1BBV1-F1
#
_cell.length_a   1.000
_cell.length_b   1.000
_cell.length_c   1.000
_cell.angle_alpha   90.00
_cell.angle_beta   90.00
_cell.angle_gamma   90.00
#
_symmetry.space_group_name_H-M   'P 1'
#
loop_
_entity.id
_entity.type
_entity.pdbx_description
1 polymer ?
#
loop_
_entity_poly.entity_id
_entity_poly.type
_entity_poly.pdbx_seq_one_letter_code
_entity_poly.pdbx_strand_id
1 'polypeptide(L)'
;MQQLNPSEISEIIKQRIGSSDVSAQARNEGTVVSVSDGIVRIYGLADVMYGEMIEFPGGVFGMALNLEQDSVGAVVLGAYQSLTEGMSAKCTGRVLEVPVGPELLGRVVDALGNPVDGKGPVNAQATDAVEKVAPGVIWRKSVDQPVQTGYKSVDAMIPVGRGQRELI
;
A
#
# COMPACT_ATOMS: atom_id res chain seq x y z
N MET A 1 -0.78 -19.91 -27.08
CA MET A 1 0.13 -20.18 -25.94
C MET A 1 1.41 -19.42 -26.21
N GLN A 2 1.73 -18.40 -25.42
CA GLN A 2 3.02 -17.71 -25.54
C GLN A 2 4.13 -18.70 -25.16
N GLN A 3 5.03 -18.98 -26.11
CA GLN A 3 6.26 -19.72 -25.86
C GLN A 3 7.12 -18.86 -24.91
N LEU A 4 7.16 -19.24 -23.63
CA LEU A 4 8.10 -18.67 -22.68
C LEU A 4 9.49 -19.20 -23.03
N ASN A 5 10.38 -18.32 -23.51
CA ASN A 5 11.77 -18.66 -23.80
C ASN A 5 12.54 -18.84 -22.47
N PRO A 6 13.09 -20.02 -22.18
CA PRO A 6 13.85 -20.26 -20.94
C PRO A 6 15.07 -19.35 -20.79
N SER A 7 15.62 -18.87 -21.91
CA SER A 7 16.76 -17.94 -21.96
C SER A 7 16.42 -16.57 -21.36
N GLU A 8 15.24 -16.01 -21.67
CA GLU A 8 14.80 -14.71 -21.16
C GLU A 8 14.59 -14.75 -19.64
N ILE A 9 14.00 -15.83 -19.13
CA ILE A 9 13.81 -16.03 -17.68
C ILE A 9 15.17 -16.09 -16.97
N SER A 10 16.13 -16.82 -17.55
CA SER A 10 17.47 -16.96 -17.00
C SER A 10 18.25 -15.63 -16.97
N GLU A 11 18.10 -14.81 -18.00
CA GLU A 11 18.70 -13.47 -18.06
C GLU A 11 18.10 -12.53 -17.01
N ILE A 12 16.78 -12.51 -16.85
CA ILE A 12 16.10 -11.69 -15.83
C ILE A 12 16.58 -12.06 -14.42
N ILE A 13 16.71 -13.35 -14.11
CA ILE A 13 17.20 -13.81 -12.79
C ILE A 13 18.66 -13.40 -12.60
N LYS A 14 19.53 -13.62 -13.60
CA LYS A 14 20.94 -13.21 -13.54
C LYS A 14 21.09 -11.71 -13.31
N GLN A 15 20.27 -10.90 -14.00
CA GLN A 15 20.28 -9.45 -13.85
C GLN A 15 19.90 -9.03 -12.42
N ARG A 16 18.84 -9.63 -11.84
CA ARG A 16 18.43 -9.34 -10.44
C ARG A 16 19.49 -9.72 -9.41
N ILE A 17 20.17 -10.85 -9.61
CA ILE A 17 21.27 -11.27 -8.71
C ILE A 17 22.46 -10.32 -8.87
N GLY A 18 22.81 -9.95 -10.10
CA GLY A 18 23.91 -9.03 -10.39
C GLY A 18 23.68 -7.60 -9.88
N SER A 19 22.43 -7.15 -9.79
CA SER A 19 22.06 -5.83 -9.25
C SER A 19 21.77 -5.84 -7.75
N SER A 20 22.02 -6.94 -7.04
CA SER A 20 21.71 -7.04 -5.61
C SER A 20 22.84 -6.42 -4.79
N ASP A 21 22.69 -5.15 -4.42
CA ASP A 21 23.60 -4.48 -3.49
C ASP A 21 23.40 -5.02 -2.05
N VAL A 22 24.27 -5.96 -1.65
CA VAL A 22 24.31 -6.47 -0.27
C VAL A 22 25.00 -5.44 0.62
N SER A 23 24.23 -4.49 1.13
CA SER A 23 24.69 -3.50 2.10
C SER A 23 24.00 -3.71 3.46
N ALA A 24 24.77 -3.57 4.54
CA ALA A 24 24.22 -3.58 5.89
C ALA A 24 23.60 -2.21 6.18
N GLN A 25 22.28 -2.16 6.39
CA GLN A 25 21.57 -0.97 6.82
C GLN A 25 21.13 -1.15 8.27
N ALA A 26 21.42 -0.16 9.11
CA ALA A 26 20.80 -0.09 10.43
C ALA A 26 19.30 0.14 10.24
N ARG A 27 18.47 -0.74 10.80
CA ARG A 27 17.01 -0.60 10.83
C ARG A 27 16.54 -0.72 12.27
N ASN A 28 15.51 0.03 12.61
CA ASN A 28 14.86 -0.11 13.90
C ASN A 28 13.99 -1.38 13.89
N GLU A 29 14.19 -2.23 14.89
CA GLU A 29 13.55 -3.53 15.03
C GLU A 29 12.87 -3.61 16.40
N GLY A 30 11.66 -4.18 16.40
CA GLY A 30 10.89 -4.45 17.59
C GLY A 30 10.51 -5.93 17.65
N THR A 31 9.88 -6.31 18.75
CA THR A 31 9.40 -7.67 18.98
C THR A 31 7.91 -7.67 19.25
N VAL A 32 7.17 -8.53 18.56
CA VAL A 32 5.75 -8.72 18.77
C VAL A 32 5.51 -9.34 20.15
N VAL A 33 4.75 -8.64 20.99
CA VAL A 33 4.39 -9.07 22.34
C VAL A 33 3.08 -9.85 22.33
N SER A 34 2.11 -9.40 21.55
CA SER A 34 0.79 -10.05 21.48
C SER A 34 0.14 -9.79 20.12
N VAL A 35 -0.65 -10.76 19.65
CA VAL A 35 -1.49 -10.64 18.45
C VAL A 35 -2.93 -10.99 18.83
N SER A 36 -3.87 -10.09 18.56
CA SER A 36 -5.29 -10.30 18.84
C SER A 36 -6.14 -9.66 17.75
N ASP A 37 -6.95 -10.45 17.05
CA ASP A 37 -7.91 -10.01 16.03
C ASP A 37 -7.36 -8.99 15.00
N GLY A 38 -6.12 -9.19 14.55
CA GLY A 38 -5.45 -8.30 13.59
C GLY A 38 -4.82 -7.05 14.18
N ILE A 39 -4.82 -6.91 15.51
CA ILE A 39 -4.08 -5.90 16.26
C ILE A 39 -2.83 -6.55 16.86
N VAL A 40 -1.67 -5.92 16.65
CA VAL A 40 -0.38 -6.37 17.13
C VAL A 40 0.16 -5.33 18.09
N ARG A 41 0.64 -5.79 19.25
CA ARG A 41 1.44 -4.96 20.16
C ARG A 41 2.90 -5.30 19.98
N ILE A 42 3.70 -4.29 19.74
CA ILE A 42 5.12 -4.42 19.46
C ILE A 42 5.89 -3.68 20.56
N TYR A 43 6.86 -4.34 21.17
CA TYR A 43 7.81 -3.71 22.07
C TYR A 43 9.05 -3.26 21.28
N GLY A 44 9.56 -2.07 21.58
CA GLY A 44 10.66 -1.46 20.84
C GLY A 44 10.16 -0.48 19.78
N LEU A 45 10.81 -0.46 18.61
CA LEU A 45 10.53 0.52 17.54
C LEU A 45 10.57 1.98 18.00
N ALA A 46 11.65 2.37 18.68
CA ALA A 46 11.77 3.71 19.29
C ALA A 46 11.60 4.89 18.30
N ASP A 47 11.94 4.68 17.03
CA ASP A 47 11.90 5.71 15.99
C ASP A 47 10.67 5.60 15.07
N VAL A 48 9.67 4.78 15.42
CA VAL A 48 8.48 4.62 14.56
C VAL A 48 7.67 5.90 14.51
N MET A 49 7.13 6.20 13.33
CA MET A 49 6.21 7.30 13.10
C MET A 49 4.76 6.84 13.13
N TYR A 50 3.86 7.75 13.52
CA TYR A 50 2.42 7.50 13.40
C TYR A 50 2.05 7.31 11.92
N GLY A 51 1.29 6.27 11.60
CA GLY A 51 0.92 5.93 10.23
C GLY A 51 2.05 5.29 9.40
N GLU A 52 3.18 4.94 10.02
CA GLU A 52 4.27 4.23 9.36
C GLU A 52 3.89 2.78 9.03
N MET A 53 4.38 2.28 7.88
CA MET A 53 4.33 0.87 7.57
C MET A 53 5.39 0.10 8.36
N ILE A 54 4.93 -0.95 9.03
CA ILE A 54 5.77 -1.91 9.74
C ILE A 54 5.79 -3.19 8.93
N GLU A 55 6.99 -3.68 8.63
CA GLU A 55 7.21 -4.94 7.92
C GLU A 55 7.34 -6.08 8.94
N PHE A 56 6.50 -7.11 8.78
CA PHE A 56 6.60 -8.36 9.52
C PHE A 56 7.21 -9.47 8.64
N PRO A 57 7.80 -10.52 9.25
CA PRO A 57 8.28 -11.68 8.53
C PRO A 57 7.16 -12.33 7.70
N GLY A 58 7.52 -12.81 6.51
CA GLY A 58 6.55 -13.37 5.56
C GLY A 58 5.91 -12.35 4.63
N GLY A 59 6.41 -11.11 4.60
CA GLY A 59 5.95 -10.07 3.68
C GLY A 59 4.58 -9.49 4.05
N VAL A 60 4.18 -9.63 5.31
CA VAL A 60 2.97 -9.03 5.84
C VAL A 60 3.30 -7.63 6.33
N PHE A 61 2.47 -6.66 5.99
CA PHE A 61 2.61 -5.28 6.46
C PHE A 61 1.60 -5.00 7.56
N GLY A 62 1.93 -4.06 8.43
CA GLY A 62 0.99 -3.40 9.32
C GLY A 62 1.18 -1.90 9.32
N MET A 63 0.24 -1.19 9.92
CA MET A 63 0.29 0.25 10.10
C MET A 63 0.32 0.60 11.58
N ALA A 64 1.28 1.43 11.98
CA ALA A 64 1.37 1.97 13.33
C ALA A 64 0.21 2.95 13.59
N LEU A 65 -0.62 2.69 14.60
CA LEU A 65 -1.73 3.55 15.00
C LEU A 65 -1.52 4.15 16.38
N ASN A 66 -1.05 3.37 17.35
CA ASN A 66 -0.90 3.85 18.72
C ASN A 66 0.59 3.80 19.09
N LEU A 67 1.12 4.94 19.51
CA LEU A 67 2.48 5.06 20.05
C LEU A 67 2.36 5.25 21.56
N GLU A 68 2.39 4.14 22.30
CA GLU A 68 2.41 4.16 23.76
C GLU A 68 3.86 4.30 24.26
N GLN A 69 4.04 4.56 25.55
CA GLN A 69 5.36 4.80 26.13
C GLN A 69 6.31 3.60 25.96
N ASP A 70 5.79 2.38 26.15
CA ASP A 70 6.57 1.15 26.13
C ASP A 70 6.15 0.20 25.00
N SER A 71 5.13 0.56 24.21
CA SER A 71 4.63 -0.32 23.14
C SER A 71 4.03 0.45 21.97
N VAL A 72 4.04 -0.19 20.81
CA VAL A 72 3.43 0.30 19.57
C VAL A 72 2.29 -0.61 19.21
N GLY A 73 1.08 -0.05 19.11
CA GLY A 73 -0.09 -0.71 18.57
C GLY A 73 -0.12 -0.57 17.05
N ALA A 74 -0.11 -1.69 16.34
CA ALA A 74 -0.18 -1.75 14.89
C ALA A 74 -1.36 -2.60 14.43
N VAL A 75 -1.98 -2.21 13.32
CA VAL A 75 -3.03 -3.02 12.65
C VAL A 75 -2.41 -3.74 11.47
N VAL A 76 -2.65 -5.04 11.37
CA VAL A 76 -2.15 -5.89 10.29
C VAL A 76 -2.94 -5.65 9.02
N LEU A 77 -2.24 -5.38 7.92
CA LEU A 77 -2.78 -5.21 6.58
C LEU A 77 -2.62 -6.50 5.79
N GLY A 78 -3.37 -7.54 6.19
CA GLY A 78 -3.29 -8.86 5.57
C GLY A 78 -3.69 -10.00 6.51
N ALA A 79 -3.20 -11.20 6.23
CA ALA A 79 -3.46 -12.36 7.06
C ALA A 79 -2.62 -12.30 8.36
N TYR A 80 -3.29 -12.07 9.49
CA TYR A 80 -2.62 -11.98 10.81
C TYR A 80 -2.28 -13.36 11.42
N GLN A 81 -2.83 -14.45 10.89
CA GLN A 81 -2.67 -15.81 11.43
C GLN A 81 -1.23 -16.34 11.34
N SER A 82 -0.42 -15.77 10.43
CA SER A 82 0.99 -16.09 10.31
C SER A 82 1.87 -15.42 11.37
N LEU A 83 1.32 -14.44 12.11
CA LEU A 83 2.05 -13.70 13.13
C LEU A 83 1.89 -14.38 14.48
N THR A 84 3.02 -14.55 15.17
CA THR A 84 3.09 -15.10 16.52
C THR A 84 3.90 -14.18 17.42
N GLU A 85 3.72 -14.33 18.72
CA GLU A 85 4.53 -13.65 19.73
C GLU A 85 6.02 -13.99 19.56
N GLY A 86 6.88 -13.01 19.84
CA GLY A 86 8.33 -13.12 19.68
C GLY A 86 8.85 -12.89 18.27
N MET A 87 7.99 -12.75 17.26
CA MET A 87 8.44 -12.39 15.91
C MET A 87 8.98 -10.97 15.87
N SER A 88 9.94 -10.72 14.98
CA SER A 88 10.46 -9.37 14.80
C SER A 88 9.54 -8.51 13.94
N ALA A 89 9.59 -7.21 14.14
CA ALA A 89 8.86 -6.21 13.37
C ALA A 89 9.86 -5.12 12.99
N LYS A 90 9.82 -4.64 11.74
CA LYS A 90 10.81 -3.68 11.23
C LYS A 90 10.13 -2.41 10.75
N CYS A 91 10.67 -1.27 11.17
CA CYS A 91 10.30 0.02 10.60
C CYS A 91 10.76 0.11 9.15
N THR A 92 9.89 0.65 8.29
CA THR A 92 10.22 0.91 6.89
C THR A 92 10.71 2.35 6.66
N GLY A 93 10.48 3.24 7.63
CA GLY A 93 10.73 4.68 7.54
C GLY A 93 9.75 5.40 6.61
N ARG A 94 8.71 4.70 6.17
CA ARG A 94 7.77 5.15 5.13
C ARG A 94 6.36 5.17 5.72
N VAL A 95 5.72 6.33 5.69
CA VAL A 95 4.28 6.47 6.00
C VAL A 95 3.50 5.63 4.99
N LEU A 96 2.32 5.13 5.38
CA LEU A 96 1.45 4.33 4.52
C LEU A 96 1.33 4.94 3.12
N GLU A 97 1.90 4.22 2.15
CA GLU A 97 1.95 4.65 0.76
C GLU A 97 1.70 3.45 -0.16
N VAL A 98 1.17 3.77 -1.34
CA VAL A 98 0.79 2.80 -2.35
C VAL A 98 1.43 3.16 -3.68
N PRO A 99 1.73 2.17 -4.54
CA PRO A 99 2.18 2.44 -5.90
C PRO A 99 1.11 3.22 -6.66
N VAL A 100 1.53 4.19 -7.47
CA VAL A 100 0.66 4.99 -8.33
C VAL A 100 1.24 5.12 -9.73
N GLY A 101 0.37 5.20 -10.73
CA GLY A 101 0.78 5.41 -12.11
C GLY A 101 -0.19 4.85 -13.13
N PRO A 102 -0.01 5.20 -14.42
CA PRO A 102 -0.80 4.65 -15.52
C PRO A 102 -0.68 3.12 -15.65
N GLU A 103 0.38 2.52 -15.10
CA GLU A 103 0.62 1.08 -15.10
C GLU A 103 -0.44 0.27 -14.33
N LEU A 104 -1.24 0.94 -13.47
CA LEU A 104 -2.35 0.33 -12.75
C LEU A 104 -3.63 0.19 -13.60
N LEU A 105 -3.72 0.90 -14.73
CA LEU A 105 -4.93 0.89 -15.56
C LEU A 105 -5.20 -0.53 -16.11
N GLY A 106 -6.40 -1.04 -15.84
CA GLY A 106 -6.84 -2.38 -16.28
C GLY A 106 -6.31 -3.55 -15.43
N ARG A 107 -5.64 -3.25 -14.31
CA ARG A 107 -5.20 -4.25 -13.32
C ARG A 107 -6.24 -4.38 -12.21
N VAL A 108 -6.23 -5.55 -11.55
CA VAL A 108 -6.91 -5.72 -10.25
C VAL A 108 -5.84 -5.78 -9.18
N VAL A 109 -5.91 -4.88 -8.21
CA VAL A 109 -4.95 -4.73 -7.11
C VAL A 109 -5.65 -4.84 -5.76
N ASP A 110 -4.90 -5.24 -4.74
CA ASP A 110 -5.33 -5.16 -3.34
C ASP A 110 -5.20 -3.72 -2.79
N ALA A 111 -5.55 -3.53 -1.52
CA ALA A 111 -5.48 -2.22 -0.86
C ALA A 111 -4.06 -1.66 -0.70
N LEU A 112 -3.02 -2.51 -0.80
CA LEU A 112 -1.61 -2.11 -0.75
C LEU A 112 -1.03 -1.88 -2.16
N GLY A 113 -1.83 -2.09 -3.21
CA GLY A 113 -1.42 -1.95 -4.61
C GLY A 113 -0.74 -3.18 -5.20
N ASN A 114 -0.75 -4.33 -4.51
CA ASN A 114 -0.23 -5.58 -5.06
C ASN A 114 -1.22 -6.17 -6.08
N PRO A 115 -0.75 -6.68 -7.23
CA PRO A 115 -1.63 -7.27 -8.23
C PRO A 115 -2.20 -8.62 -7.78
N VAL A 116 -3.52 -8.78 -7.89
CA VAL A 116 -4.25 -10.02 -7.58
C VAL A 116 -4.87 -10.68 -8.81
N ASP A 117 -4.69 -10.08 -10.01
CA ASP A 117 -5.22 -10.58 -11.28
C ASP A 117 -4.39 -11.68 -11.95
N GLY A 118 -3.24 -12.06 -11.37
CA GLY A 118 -2.35 -13.08 -11.93
C GLY A 118 -1.59 -12.69 -13.19
N LYS A 119 -1.65 -11.41 -13.63
CA LYS A 119 -0.98 -10.93 -14.86
C LYS A 119 0.48 -10.51 -14.66
N GLY A 120 1.10 -10.92 -13.56
CA GLY A 120 2.48 -10.55 -13.18
C GLY A 120 2.57 -9.24 -12.37
N PRO A 121 3.78 -8.75 -12.07
CA PRO A 121 3.98 -7.56 -11.25
C PRO A 121 3.48 -6.28 -11.93
N VAL A 122 3.17 -5.24 -11.13
CA VAL A 122 2.93 -3.88 -11.61
C VAL A 122 4.22 -3.09 -11.43
N ASN A 123 4.80 -2.61 -12.53
CA ASN A 123 6.04 -1.83 -12.49
C ASN A 123 5.74 -0.33 -12.34
N ALA A 124 5.05 0.05 -11.26
CA ALA A 124 4.79 1.46 -10.96
C ALA A 124 6.10 2.19 -10.63
N GLN A 125 6.30 3.36 -11.23
CA GLN A 125 7.54 4.14 -11.07
C GLN A 125 7.52 5.05 -9.84
N ALA A 126 6.33 5.35 -9.32
CA ALA A 126 6.12 6.25 -8.20
C ALA A 126 5.21 5.62 -7.16
N THR A 127 5.34 6.12 -5.93
CA THR A 127 4.45 5.83 -4.82
C THR A 127 3.88 7.15 -4.30
N ASP A 128 2.69 7.10 -3.70
CA ASP A 128 2.05 8.27 -3.09
C ASP A 128 1.47 7.88 -1.73
N ALA A 129 1.49 8.84 -0.79
CA ALA A 129 0.96 8.63 0.55
C ALA A 129 -0.57 8.47 0.50
N VAL A 130 -1.08 7.50 1.25
CA VAL A 130 -2.52 7.23 1.34
C VAL A 130 -3.22 8.37 2.08
N GLU A 131 -2.64 8.82 3.19
CA GLU A 131 -3.15 9.96 3.96
C GLU A 131 -2.53 11.26 3.46
N LYS A 132 -3.36 12.09 2.83
CA LYS A 132 -2.96 13.44 2.37
C LYS A 132 -4.04 14.46 2.64
N VAL A 133 -3.61 15.68 2.97
CA VAL A 133 -4.51 16.82 3.13
C VAL A 133 -5.13 17.15 1.77
N ALA A 134 -6.47 17.18 1.73
CA ALA A 134 -7.19 17.47 0.50
C ALA A 134 -6.95 18.92 0.03
N PRO A 135 -7.10 19.22 -1.28
CA PRO A 135 -6.99 20.58 -1.79
C PRO A 135 -7.97 21.55 -1.10
N GLY A 136 -7.41 22.64 -0.60
CA GLY A 136 -8.15 23.74 0.03
C GLY A 136 -9.00 24.54 -0.98
N VAL A 137 -9.83 25.45 -0.47
CA VAL A 137 -10.84 26.17 -1.29
C VAL A 137 -10.24 26.90 -2.48
N ILE A 138 -9.08 27.54 -2.31
CA ILE A 138 -8.42 28.34 -3.37
C ILE A 138 -7.92 27.51 -4.55
N TRP A 139 -7.66 26.22 -4.32
CA TRP A 139 -7.17 25.27 -5.33
C TRP A 139 -8.32 24.63 -6.12
N ARG A 140 -9.57 24.90 -5.74
CA ARG A 140 -10.75 24.31 -6.38
C ARG A 140 -11.26 25.21 -7.48
N LYS A 141 -11.82 24.57 -8.51
CA LYS A 141 -12.59 25.22 -9.57
C LYS A 141 -14.04 24.75 -9.47
N SER A 142 -14.99 25.62 -9.81
CA SER A 142 -16.39 25.24 -10.00
C SER A 142 -16.49 24.10 -11.01
N VAL A 143 -17.33 23.11 -10.70
CA VAL A 143 -17.58 21.97 -11.58
C VAL A 143 -18.41 22.45 -12.77
N ASP A 144 -17.82 22.44 -13.97
CA ASP A 144 -18.40 22.96 -15.21
C ASP A 144 -18.47 21.92 -16.35
N GLN A 145 -17.91 20.73 -16.15
CA GLN A 145 -17.90 19.65 -17.15
C GLN A 145 -18.81 18.50 -16.72
N PRO A 146 -19.72 18.00 -17.58
CA PRO A 146 -20.56 16.86 -17.26
C PRO A 146 -19.80 15.53 -17.36
N VAL A 147 -20.18 14.55 -16.52
CA VAL A 147 -19.80 13.14 -16.61
C VAL A 147 -21.05 12.36 -17.01
N GLN A 148 -21.02 11.76 -18.20
CA GLN A 148 -22.17 11.04 -18.74
C GLN A 148 -22.31 9.68 -18.07
N THR A 149 -23.43 9.43 -17.40
CA THR A 149 -23.71 8.11 -16.79
C THR A 149 -24.35 7.15 -17.80
N GLY A 150 -25.10 7.69 -18.78
CA GLY A 150 -25.84 6.91 -19.77
C GLY A 150 -27.26 6.54 -19.32
N TYR A 151 -27.66 6.89 -18.10
CA TYR A 151 -29.02 6.68 -17.61
C TYR A 151 -29.83 7.95 -17.73
N LYS A 152 -30.89 7.91 -18.55
CA LYS A 152 -31.80 9.06 -18.76
C LYS A 152 -32.34 9.65 -17.45
N SER A 153 -32.70 8.81 -16.49
CA SER A 153 -33.22 9.25 -15.20
C SER A 153 -32.18 10.02 -14.38
N VAL A 154 -30.92 9.57 -14.40
CA VAL A 154 -29.83 10.23 -13.67
C VAL A 154 -29.39 11.48 -14.42
N ASP A 155 -29.00 11.36 -15.68
CA ASP A 155 -28.44 12.48 -16.46
C ASP A 155 -29.42 13.66 -16.63
N ALA A 156 -30.74 13.41 -16.60
CA ALA A 156 -31.76 14.46 -16.72
C ALA A 156 -32.16 15.09 -15.38
N MET A 157 -32.23 14.31 -14.29
CA MET A 157 -32.72 14.80 -13.00
C MET A 157 -31.59 15.17 -12.03
N ILE A 158 -30.47 14.43 -12.07
CA ILE A 158 -29.33 14.54 -11.17
C ILE A 158 -28.04 14.45 -12.02
N PRO A 159 -27.70 15.49 -12.80
CA PRO A 159 -26.51 15.48 -13.62
C PRO A 159 -25.25 15.39 -12.74
N VAL A 160 -24.33 14.49 -13.10
CA VAL A 160 -23.07 14.29 -12.38
C VAL A 160 -21.98 15.11 -13.08
N GLY A 161 -21.31 15.99 -12.34
CA GLY A 161 -20.20 16.80 -12.85
C GLY A 161 -18.81 16.23 -12.55
N ARG A 162 -17.81 16.59 -13.36
CA ARG A 162 -16.41 16.16 -13.19
C ARG A 162 -15.79 16.84 -11.97
N GLY A 163 -15.47 16.05 -10.95
CA GLY A 163 -15.00 16.56 -9.65
C GLY A 163 -16.11 16.72 -8.60
N GLN A 164 -17.36 16.35 -8.93
CA GLN A 164 -18.46 16.22 -7.97
C GLN A 164 -18.33 14.91 -7.16
N ARG A 165 -18.93 14.90 -5.98
CA ARG A 165 -19.12 13.70 -5.15
C ARG A 165 -20.62 13.44 -5.04
N GLU A 166 -21.07 12.35 -5.63
CA GLU A 166 -22.48 11.95 -5.64
C GLU A 166 -22.61 10.57 -5.00
N LEU A 167 -23.39 10.47 -3.94
CA LEU A 167 -23.67 9.20 -3.25
C LEU A 167 -24.80 8.48 -4.00
N ILE A 168 -24.66 7.16 -4.17
CA ILE A 168 -25.70 6.28 -4.72
C ILE A 168 -26.42 5.59 -3.57
#